data_AF-A0AAD7DPT8-F1
#
_entry.id   AF-A0AAD7DPT8-F1
#
_cell.length_a   1.000
_cell.length_b   1.000
_cell.length_c   1.000
_cell.angle_alpha   90.00
_cell.angle_beta   90.00
_cell.angle_gamma   90.00
#
_symmetry.space_group_name_H-M   'P 1'
#
loop_
_entity.id
_entity.type
_entity.pdbx_description
1 polymer ?
#
loop_
_entity_poly.entity_id
_entity_poly.type
_entity_poly.pdbx_seq_one_letter_code
_entity_poly.pdbx_strand_id
1 'polypeptide(L)'
;PERIPRPKNAFIIFRTEFARLRLHNAQGSPRSRRGVPQPVGRTVSGKAADVWHSLPPEEKQRYQRLAELEKEQHARDHPTYQYRP
;
A
#
# COMPACT_ATOMS: atom_id res chain seq x y z
N PRO A 1 -11.88 16.05 -16.01
CA PRO A 1 -10.66 15.29 -16.33
C PRO A 1 -10.44 14.16 -15.31
N GLU A 2 -10.59 12.91 -15.75
CA GLU A 2 -10.30 11.74 -14.92
C GLU A 2 -8.80 11.70 -14.59
N ARG A 3 -8.48 11.83 -13.29
CA ARG A 3 -7.10 11.79 -12.81
C ARG A 3 -6.68 10.33 -12.67
N ILE A 4 -5.83 9.87 -13.58
CA ILE A 4 -5.23 8.54 -13.49
C ILE A 4 -4.33 8.49 -12.23
N PRO A 5 -4.57 7.57 -11.28
CA PRO A 5 -3.77 7.44 -10.08
C PRO A 5 -2.37 6.94 -10.41
N ARG A 6 -1.39 7.26 -9.54
CA ARG A 6 -0.01 6.78 -9.70
C ARG A 6 0.03 5.25 -9.54
N PRO A 7 0.88 4.53 -10.30
CA PRO A 7 1.12 3.12 -10.06
C PRO A 7 1.67 2.92 -8.64
N LYS A 8 1.24 1.85 -7.96
CA LYS A 8 1.65 1.61 -6.58
C LYS A 8 3.09 1.10 -6.56
N ASN A 9 3.92 1.69 -5.70
CA ASN A 9 5.25 1.16 -5.45
C ASN A 9 5.20 -0.03 -4.46
N ALA A 10 6.35 -0.70 -4.27
CA ALA A 10 6.45 -1.89 -3.43
C ALA A 10 5.95 -1.66 -2.00
N PHE A 11 6.32 -0.52 -1.40
CA PHE A 11 5.87 -0.16 -0.06
C PHE A 11 4.36 0.13 0.02
N ILE A 12 3.77 0.76 -1.01
CA ILE A 12 2.32 1.03 -1.05
C ILE A 12 1.54 -0.28 -1.15
N ILE A 13 2.03 -1.25 -1.93
CA ILE A 13 1.44 -2.60 -2.00
C ILE A 13 1.51 -3.27 -0.62
N PHE A 14 2.71 -3.32 -0.01
CA PHE A 14 2.91 -3.87 1.32
C PHE A 14 2.04 -3.20 2.39
N ARG A 15 2.02 -1.87 2.45
CA ARG A 15 1.23 -1.11 3.43
C ARG A 15 -0.27 -1.40 3.29
N THR A 16 -0.76 -1.56 2.07
CA THR A 16 -2.17 -1.88 1.81
C THR A 16 -2.52 -3.27 2.33
N GLU A 17 -1.64 -4.24 2.10
CA GLU A 17 -1.78 -5.60 2.64
C GLU A 17 -1.67 -5.62 4.18
N PHE A 18 -0.67 -4.94 4.74
CA PHE A 18 -0.49 -4.80 6.18
C PHE A 18 -1.70 -4.16 6.87
N ALA A 19 -2.26 -3.10 6.27
CA ALA A 19 -3.48 -2.47 6.76
C ALA A 19 -4.67 -3.44 6.71
N ARG A 20 -4.81 -4.23 5.62
CA ARG A 20 -5.85 -5.25 5.50
C ARG A 20 -5.72 -6.33 6.57
N LEU A 21 -4.51 -6.83 6.83
CA LEU A 21 -4.24 -7.83 7.87
C LEU A 21 -4.53 -7.28 9.27
N ARG A 22 -4.11 -6.04 9.56
CA ARG A 22 -4.37 -5.39 10.86
C ARG A 22 -5.86 -5.11 11.08
N LEU A 23 -6.57 -4.68 10.05
CA LEU A 23 -8.02 -4.53 10.09
C LEU A 23 -8.70 -5.88 10.30
N HIS A 24 -8.24 -6.93 9.61
CA HIS A 24 -8.77 -8.28 9.75
C HIS A 24 -8.58 -8.83 11.17
N ASN A 25 -7.42 -8.63 11.78
CA ASN A 25 -7.16 -9.00 13.18
C ASN A 25 -7.92 -8.10 14.18
N ALA A 26 -8.35 -6.92 13.76
CA ALA A 26 -9.23 -6.03 14.51
C ALA A 26 -10.72 -6.33 14.29
N GLN A 27 -11.11 -7.30 13.43
CA GLN A 27 -12.50 -7.68 13.16
C GLN A 27 -13.22 -8.40 14.32
N GLY A 28 -12.73 -8.28 15.55
CA GLY A 28 -13.60 -8.25 16.73
C GLY A 28 -14.41 -6.96 16.86
N SER A 29 -14.22 -5.95 16.01
CA SER A 29 -15.02 -4.72 16.01
C SER A 29 -15.33 -4.21 14.60
N PRO A 30 -16.59 -4.30 14.14
CA PRO A 30 -17.02 -3.90 12.81
C PRO A 30 -17.25 -2.39 12.72
N ARG A 31 -16.24 -1.56 12.98
CA ARG A 31 -16.33 -0.11 12.77
C ARG A 31 -14.98 0.50 12.40
N SER A 32 -14.61 0.45 11.12
CA SER A 32 -13.92 1.59 10.48
C SER A 32 -13.84 1.42 8.96
N ARG A 33 -15.00 1.43 8.31
CA ARG A 33 -15.09 1.91 6.93
C ARG A 33 -15.39 3.40 7.03
N ARG A 34 -14.44 4.26 6.65
CA ARG A 34 -14.53 5.73 6.61
C ARG A 34 -14.80 6.40 7.97
N GLY A 35 -13.74 6.80 8.67
CA GLY A 35 -13.82 7.93 9.62
C GLY A 35 -13.61 7.66 11.11
N VAL A 36 -13.12 6.49 11.56
CA VAL A 36 -12.84 6.29 13.00
C VAL A 36 -11.41 6.71 13.34
N PRO A 37 -11.20 7.65 14.29
CA PRO A 37 -9.87 8.05 14.74
C PRO A 37 -9.14 6.84 15.33
N GLN A 38 -7.99 6.50 14.75
CA GLN A 38 -7.16 5.43 15.28
C GLN A 38 -6.65 5.81 16.68
N PRO A 39 -6.56 4.85 17.62
CA PRO A 39 -6.05 5.10 18.95
C PRO A 39 -4.65 5.74 18.87
N VAL A 40 -4.39 6.65 19.80
CA VAL A 40 -3.31 7.67 19.89
C VAL A 40 -1.86 7.09 19.90
N GLY A 41 -1.66 5.82 19.54
CA GLY A 41 -0.36 5.15 19.46
C GLY A 41 0.02 4.71 18.04
N ARG A 42 0.78 5.56 17.33
CA ARG A 42 1.45 5.35 16.02
C ARG A 42 0.53 4.83 14.89
N THR A 43 0.33 5.64 13.85
CA THR A 43 -0.51 5.28 12.69
C THR A 43 -0.09 3.94 12.06
N VAL A 44 -1.02 3.22 11.44
CA VAL A 44 -0.75 1.97 10.70
C VAL A 44 0.40 2.13 9.71
N SER A 45 0.53 3.30 9.09
CA SER A 45 1.63 3.62 8.18
C SER A 45 3.00 3.66 8.88
N GLY A 46 3.07 4.18 10.11
CA GLY A 46 4.31 4.16 10.90
C GLY A 46 4.74 2.74 11.22
N LYS A 47 3.82 1.91 11.72
CA LYS A 47 4.09 0.49 12.02
C LYS A 47 4.45 -0.30 10.76
N ALA A 48 3.81 -0.01 9.63
CA ALA A 48 4.15 -0.63 8.35
C ALA A 48 5.56 -0.22 7.89
N ALA A 49 5.97 1.04 8.09
CA ALA A 49 7.34 1.47 7.78
C ALA A 49 8.36 0.73 8.64
N ASP A 50 8.14 0.63 9.96
CA ASP A 50 9.01 -0.13 10.87
C ASP A 50 9.18 -1.58 10.39
N VAL A 51 8.08 -2.28 10.10
CA VAL A 51 8.12 -3.66 9.60
C VAL A 51 8.78 -3.75 8.23
N TRP A 52 8.47 -2.82 7.32
CA TRP A 52 9.07 -2.78 6.00
C TRP A 52 10.59 -2.64 6.06
N HIS A 53 11.13 -1.79 6.95
CA HIS A 53 12.57 -1.69 7.12
C HIS A 53 13.18 -3.00 7.64
N SER A 54 12.50 -3.67 8.56
CA SER A 54 12.92 -4.96 9.12
C SER A 54 12.67 -6.19 8.23
N LEU A 55 11.93 -6.06 7.12
CA LEU A 55 11.65 -7.20 6.24
C LEU A 55 12.93 -7.73 5.59
N PRO A 56 13.04 -9.06 5.40
CA PRO A 56 14.15 -9.67 4.68
C PRO A 56 14.14 -9.23 3.22
N PRO A 57 15.31 -9.26 2.55
CA PRO A 57 15.46 -8.83 1.17
C PRO A 57 14.58 -9.66 0.21
N GLU A 58 14.35 -10.93 0.50
CA GLU A 58 13.49 -11.82 -0.33
C GLU A 58 12.03 -11.35 -0.35
N GLU A 59 11.49 -10.97 0.81
CA GLU A 59 10.13 -10.45 0.89
C GLU A 59 10.04 -9.07 0.22
N LYS A 60 11.03 -8.20 0.43
CA LYS A 60 11.11 -6.91 -0.28
C LYS A 60 11.15 -7.11 -1.80
N GLN A 61 11.92 -8.09 -2.29
CA GLN A 61 11.99 -8.43 -3.71
C GLN A 61 10.64 -8.89 -4.25
N ARG A 62 9.88 -9.68 -3.48
CA ARG A 62 8.51 -10.06 -3.87
C ARG A 62 7.64 -8.84 -4.13
N TYR A 63 7.61 -7.88 -3.19
CA TYR A 63 6.84 -6.64 -3.37
C TYR A 63 7.40 -5.75 -4.48
N GLN A 64 8.71 -5.79 -4.72
CA GLN A 64 9.35 -5.07 -5.81
C GLN A 64 8.94 -5.61 -7.18
N ARG A 65 8.89 -6.94 -7.34
CA ARG A 65 8.35 -7.59 -8.54
C ARG A 65 6.87 -7.23 -8.77
N LEU A 66 6.06 -7.22 -7.71
CA LEU A 66 4.65 -6.80 -7.81
C LEU A 66 4.52 -5.32 -8.24
N ALA A 67 5.36 -4.45 -7.72
CA ALA A 67 5.38 -3.04 -8.10
C ALA A 67 5.82 -2.82 -9.54
N GLU A 68 6.78 -3.60 -10.02
CA GLU A 68 7.21 -3.57 -11.41
C GLU A 68 6.08 -4.03 -12.34
N LEU A 69 5.42 -5.14 -12.01
CA LEU A 69 4.26 -5.63 -12.76
C LEU A 69 3.11 -4.61 -12.77
N GLU A 70 2.85 -3.93 -11.64
CA GLU A 70 1.80 -2.89 -11.58
C GLU A 70 2.19 -1.65 -12.39
N LYS A 71 3.48 -1.27 -12.40
CA LYS A 71 3.99 -0.20 -13.25
C LYS A 71 3.88 -0.55 -14.74
N GLU A 72 4.24 -1.77 -15.11
CA GLU A 72 4.15 -2.25 -16.49
C GLU A 72 2.69 -2.33 -16.97
N GLN A 73 1.80 -2.90 -16.16
CA GLN A 73 0.36 -2.91 -16.48
C GLN A 73 -0.16 -1.48 -16.62
N HIS A 74 0.13 -0.60 -15.66
CA HIS A 74 -0.28 0.79 -15.75
C HIS A 74 0.24 1.51 -17.00
N ALA A 75 1.47 1.22 -17.42
CA ALA A 75 2.03 1.78 -18.64
C ALA A 75 1.36 1.21 -19.91
N ARG A 76 0.94 -0.06 -19.89
CA ARG A 76 0.17 -0.70 -20.97
C ARG A 76 -1.26 -0.16 -21.05
N ASP A 77 -1.95 -0.04 -19.92
CA ASP A 77 -3.33 0.45 -19.81
C ASP A 77 -3.41 1.98 -20.05
N HIS A 78 -2.36 2.71 -19.66
CA HIS A 78 -2.30 4.17 -19.78
C HIS A 78 -1.00 4.61 -20.48
N PRO A 79 -0.87 4.38 -21.79
CA PRO A 79 0.34 4.76 -22.55
C PRO A 79 0.55 6.29 -22.62
N THR A 80 -0.51 7.08 -22.42
CA THR A 80 -0.46 8.55 -22.36
C THR A 80 -0.26 9.07 -20.93
N TYR A 81 -0.11 8.19 -19.94
CA TYR A 81 0.12 8.59 -18.56
C TYR A 81 1.48 9.28 -18.42
N GLN A 82 1.45 10.53 -17.98
CA GLN A 82 2.64 11.29 -17.63
C GLN A 82 2.56 11.76 -16.19
N TYR A 83 3.58 11.44 -15.40
CA TYR A 83 3.69 11.91 -14.04
C TYR A 83 3.82 13.44 -14.01
N ARG A 84 2.79 14.11 -13.46
CA ARG A 84 2.81 15.55 -13.18
C ARG A 84 2.83 15.73 -11.65
N PRO A 85 3.97 16.16 -11.08
CA PRO A 85 4.15 16.32 -9.63
C PRO A 85 3.15 17.31 -9.04
#